data_AF-A0A9D8DJK8-F1
#
_entry.id   AF-A0A9D8DJK8-F1
#
_cell.length_a   1.000
_cell.length_b   1.000
_cell.length_c   1.000
_cell.angle_alpha   90.00
_cell.angle_beta   90.00
_cell.angle_gamma   90.00
#
_symmetry.space_group_name_H-M   'P 1'
#
loop_
_entity.id
_entity.type
_entity.pdbx_description
1 polymer ?
#
loop_
_entity_poly.entity_id
_entity_poly.type
_entity_poly.pdbx_seq_one_letter_code
_entity_poly.pdbx_strand_id
1 'polypeptide(L)'
;MRSAPLESLPATSARTTAVTLVLFGVWNVAMWSARVRNIVGDPDLDTTGRLWWSLPAVLFAAGGAVALLRRWLPGTAAGWVVRAAASCTVVYWPVRTVLLVGNGHAAGFVAVHVVLAVVSVGLATAVLLRFRPAR
;
A
#
# COMPACT_ATOMS: atom_id res chain seq x y z
N MET A 1 -17.23 -35.16 -27.55
CA MET A 1 -18.25 -34.69 -26.58
C MET A 1 -17.58 -34.60 -25.22
N ARG A 2 -17.47 -33.49 -24.47
CA ARG A 2 -17.89 -32.09 -24.59
C ARG A 2 -16.67 -31.23 -24.21
N SER A 3 -16.37 -30.20 -25.00
CA SER A 3 -15.54 -29.08 -24.60
C SER A 3 -16.21 -28.39 -23.40
N ALA A 4 -15.53 -28.32 -22.26
CA ALA A 4 -16.00 -27.51 -21.14
C ALA A 4 -16.05 -26.04 -21.60
N PRO A 5 -17.19 -25.33 -21.43
CA PRO A 5 -17.28 -23.92 -21.77
C PRO A 5 -16.31 -23.11 -20.91
N LEU A 6 -15.67 -22.13 -21.53
CA LEU A 6 -14.88 -21.10 -20.87
C LEU A 6 -15.79 -20.35 -19.88
N GLU A 7 -15.88 -20.81 -18.63
CA GLU A 7 -16.48 -20.05 -17.54
C GLU A 7 -15.67 -18.76 -17.38
N SER A 8 -16.15 -17.70 -18.03
CA SER A 8 -15.80 -16.33 -17.70
C SER A 8 -16.04 -16.14 -16.20
N LEU A 9 -14.99 -15.88 -15.43
CA LEU A 9 -15.10 -15.57 -14.01
C LEU A 9 -16.24 -14.55 -13.80
N PRO A 10 -17.11 -14.74 -12.78
CA PRO A 10 -18.27 -13.88 -12.60
C PRO A 10 -17.81 -12.42 -12.41
N ALA A 11 -18.46 -11.49 -13.11
CA ALA A 11 -18.12 -10.06 -13.16
C ALA A 11 -17.96 -9.38 -11.78
N THR A 12 -18.55 -9.98 -10.74
CA THR A 12 -18.39 -9.63 -9.33
C THR A 12 -16.95 -9.76 -8.82
N SER A 13 -16.20 -10.79 -9.25
CA SER A 13 -14.80 -10.99 -8.85
C SER A 13 -13.89 -9.88 -9.39
N ALA A 14 -14.02 -9.54 -10.68
CA ALA A 14 -13.27 -8.48 -11.33
C ALA A 14 -13.55 -7.10 -10.71
N ARG A 15 -14.84 -6.78 -10.45
CA ARG A 15 -15.23 -5.55 -9.77
C ARG A 15 -14.62 -5.46 -8.37
N THR A 16 -14.65 -6.56 -7.62
CA THR A 16 -14.11 -6.62 -6.26
C THR A 16 -12.60 -6.40 -6.24
N THR A 17 -11.86 -7.01 -7.17
CA THR A 17 -10.42 -6.78 -7.32
C THR A 17 -10.13 -5.32 -7.68
N ALA A 18 -10.88 -4.73 -8.62
CA ALA A 18 -10.73 -3.33 -8.98
C ALA A 18 -10.98 -2.38 -7.80
N VAL A 19 -12.05 -2.59 -7.04
CA VAL A 19 -12.34 -1.81 -5.82
C VAL A 19 -11.22 -1.96 -4.80
N THR A 20 -10.72 -3.17 -4.59
CA THR A 20 -9.62 -3.43 -3.64
C THR A 20 -8.35 -2.67 -4.05
N LEU A 21 -8.00 -2.69 -5.34
CA LEU A 21 -6.85 -1.94 -5.87
C LEU A 21 -7.02 -0.43 -5.72
N VAL A 22 -8.23 0.09 -5.98
CA VAL A 22 -8.54 1.51 -5.82
C VAL A 22 -8.44 1.93 -4.36
N LEU A 23 -9.05 1.19 -3.43
CA LEU A 23 -9.00 1.49 -2.00
C LEU A 23 -7.56 1.47 -1.48
N PHE A 24 -6.80 0.42 -1.80
CA PHE A 24 -5.38 0.34 -1.44
C PHE A 24 -4.57 1.50 -2.04
N GLY A 25 -4.79 1.81 -3.33
CA GLY A 25 -4.09 2.87 -4.05
C GLY A 25 -4.37 4.26 -3.48
N VAL A 26 -5.64 4.63 -3.30
CA VAL A 26 -6.05 5.92 -2.72
C VAL A 26 -5.51 6.06 -1.31
N TRP A 27 -5.65 5.02 -0.49
CA TRP A 27 -5.18 5.00 0.88
C TRP A 27 -3.67 5.24 0.98
N ASN A 28 -2.87 4.49 0.20
CA ASN A 28 -1.42 4.64 0.21
C ASN A 28 -0.98 6.02 -0.31
N VAL A 29 -1.54 6.49 -1.41
CA VAL A 29 -1.19 7.82 -1.94
C VAL A 29 -1.50 8.90 -0.90
N ALA A 30 -2.71 8.92 -0.34
CA ALA A 30 -3.12 9.93 0.62
C ALA A 30 -2.22 9.95 1.88
N MET A 31 -2.00 8.80 2.50
CA MET A 31 -1.26 8.72 3.76
C MET A 31 0.22 9.06 3.58
N TRP A 32 0.84 8.58 2.50
CA TRP A 32 2.27 8.73 2.30
C TRP A 32 2.62 10.09 1.71
N SER A 33 1.74 10.68 0.89
CA SER A 33 1.88 12.10 0.50
C SER A 33 1.78 13.02 1.72
N ALA A 34 0.85 12.77 2.65
CA ALA A 34 0.80 13.51 3.92
C ALA A 34 2.09 13.32 4.73
N ARG A 35 2.65 12.10 4.77
CA ARG A 35 3.92 11.83 5.44
C ARG A 35 5.10 12.57 4.79
N VAL A 36 5.18 12.59 3.46
CA VAL A 36 6.21 13.37 2.73
C VAL A 36 6.10 14.85 3.09
N ARG A 37 4.89 15.42 3.07
CA ARG A 37 4.67 16.82 3.47
C ARG A 37 5.18 17.09 4.88
N ASN A 38 4.87 16.19 5.82
CA ASN A 38 5.31 16.32 7.20
C ASN A 38 6.84 16.25 7.33
N ILE A 39 7.51 15.34 6.62
CA ILE A 39 8.98 15.20 6.64
C ILE A 39 9.67 16.43 6.05
N VAL A 40 9.13 16.97 4.95
CA VAL A 40 9.71 18.15 4.28
C VAL A 40 9.54 19.41 5.13
N GLY A 41 8.42 19.53 5.84
CA GLY A 41 8.12 20.65 6.72
C GLY A 41 8.72 20.55 8.12
N ASP A 42 9.43 19.46 8.45
CA ASP A 42 10.02 19.23 9.76
C ASP A 42 11.37 19.96 9.88
N PRO A 43 11.48 20.99 10.75
CA PRO A 43 12.72 21.73 10.94
C PRO A 43 13.77 20.95 11.74
N ASP A 44 13.36 19.90 12.47
CA ASP A 44 14.25 19.14 13.35
C ASP A 44 14.98 17.99 12.62
N LEU A 45 14.60 17.71 11.36
CA LEU A 45 15.25 16.72 10.52
C LEU A 45 16.39 17.33 9.72
N ASP A 46 17.59 16.79 9.93
CA ASP A 46 18.74 17.01 9.06
C ASP A 46 18.54 16.37 7.67
N THR A 47 19.43 16.69 6.72
CA THR A 47 19.32 16.20 5.34
C THR A 47 19.30 14.66 5.26
N THR A 48 20.11 13.99 6.07
CA THR A 48 20.22 12.53 6.09
C THR A 48 18.95 11.90 6.65
N GLY A 49 18.45 12.38 7.79
CA GLY A 49 17.19 11.94 8.39
C GLY A 49 16.01 12.18 7.47
N ARG A 50 15.97 13.33 6.78
CA ARG A 50 14.95 13.65 5.79
C ARG A 50 14.95 12.64 4.64
N LEU A 51 16.11 12.29 4.09
CA LEU A 51 16.22 11.29 3.02
C LEU A 51 15.79 9.90 3.51
N TRP A 52 16.29 9.48 4.67
CA TRP A 52 16.00 8.17 5.26
C TRP A 52 14.49 7.94 5.47
N TRP A 53 13.79 8.96 5.98
CA TRP A 53 12.34 8.86 6.19
C TRP A 53 11.51 9.08 4.93
N SER A 54 12.03 9.79 3.93
CA SER A 54 11.32 10.04 2.68
C SER A 54 11.30 8.82 1.77
N LEU A 55 12.34 7.99 1.78
CA LEU A 55 12.44 6.83 0.90
C LEU A 55 11.23 5.87 1.00
N PRO A 56 10.85 5.34 2.17
CA PRO A 56 9.66 4.48 2.26
C PRO A 56 8.40 5.22 1.85
N ALA A 57 8.27 6.51 2.20
CA ALA A 57 7.09 7.29 1.88
C ALA A 57 6.89 7.45 0.37
N VAL A 58 7.95 7.79 -0.36
CA VAL A 58 7.90 7.90 -1.82
C VAL A 58 7.61 6.54 -2.46
N LEU A 59 8.26 5.46 -2.00
CA LEU A 59 8.05 4.11 -2.55
C LEU A 59 6.61 3.61 -2.37
N PHE A 60 6.03 3.79 -1.19
CA PHE A 60 4.65 3.37 -0.95
C PHE A 60 3.63 4.26 -1.67
N ALA A 61 3.87 5.58 -1.73
CA ALA A 61 3.04 6.47 -2.54
C ALA A 61 3.08 6.08 -4.02
N ALA A 62 4.26 5.80 -4.57
CA ALA A 62 4.43 5.34 -5.95
C ALA A 62 3.73 4.00 -6.19
N GLY A 63 3.88 3.02 -5.28
CA GLY A 63 3.17 1.75 -5.35
C GLY A 63 1.65 1.91 -5.34
N GLY A 64 1.13 2.82 -4.52
CA GLY A 64 -0.29 3.19 -4.52
C GLY A 64 -0.74 3.83 -5.83
N ALA A 65 0.06 4.74 -6.39
CA ALA A 65 -0.21 5.35 -7.69
C ALA A 65 -0.25 4.30 -8.81
N VAL A 66 0.69 3.36 -8.83
CA VAL A 66 0.68 2.24 -9.79
C VAL A 66 -0.57 1.36 -9.62
N ALA A 67 -1.06 1.15 -8.40
CA ALA A 67 -2.32 0.44 -8.17
C ALA A 67 -3.53 1.16 -8.78
N LEU A 68 -3.60 2.49 -8.66
CA LEU A 68 -4.66 3.31 -9.28
C LEU A 68 -4.57 3.31 -10.80
N LEU A 69 -3.35 3.42 -11.32
CA LEU A 69 -3.10 3.52 -12.76
C LEU A 69 -3.09 2.15 -13.45
N ARG A 70 -3.25 1.04 -12.71
CA ARG A 70 -3.07 -0.33 -13.20
C ARG A 70 -3.86 -0.65 -14.47
N ARG A 71 -5.09 -0.11 -14.60
CA ARG A 71 -5.95 -0.32 -15.78
C ARG A 71 -5.40 0.29 -17.06
N TRP A 72 -4.52 1.28 -16.95
CA TRP A 72 -3.92 2.02 -18.06
C TRP A 72 -2.44 1.67 -18.27
N LEU A 73 -1.82 1.00 -17.31
CA LEU A 73 -0.43 0.55 -17.42
C LEU A 73 -0.38 -0.83 -18.07
N PRO A 74 0.18 -0.97 -19.29
CA PRO A 74 0.34 -2.26 -19.93
C PRO A 74 1.42 -3.10 -19.23
N GLY A 75 1.36 -4.43 -19.40
CA GLY A 75 2.41 -5.35 -18.96
C GLY A 75 2.26 -5.94 -17.54
N THR A 76 3.12 -6.93 -17.25
CA THR A 76 3.14 -7.70 -16.00
C THR A 76 3.87 -6.96 -14.87
N ALA A 77 4.83 -6.09 -15.22
CA ALA A 77 5.63 -5.32 -14.27
C ALA A 77 4.79 -4.47 -13.30
N ALA A 78 3.77 -3.76 -13.79
CA ALA A 78 2.87 -2.97 -12.93
C ALA A 78 2.16 -3.84 -11.89
N GLY A 79 1.78 -5.07 -12.25
CA GLY A 79 1.19 -6.01 -11.30
C GLY A 79 2.19 -6.49 -10.24
N TRP A 80 3.44 -6.71 -10.62
CA TRP A 80 4.51 -7.03 -9.67
C TRP A 80 4.82 -5.88 -8.71
N VAL A 81 4.83 -4.64 -9.20
CA VAL A 81 5.01 -3.44 -8.36
C VAL A 81 3.90 -3.32 -7.32
N VAL A 82 2.64 -3.49 -7.71
CA VAL A 82 1.51 -3.46 -6.76
C VAL A 82 1.65 -4.55 -5.71
N ARG A 83 2.01 -5.77 -6.10
CA ARG A 83 2.24 -6.86 -5.14
C ARG A 83 3.42 -6.60 -4.22
N ALA A 84 4.53 -6.08 -4.75
CA ALA A 84 5.69 -5.71 -3.94
C ALA A 84 5.30 -4.63 -2.92
N ALA A 85 4.59 -3.58 -3.34
CA ALA A 85 4.11 -2.53 -2.44
C ALA A 85 3.18 -3.08 -1.35
N ALA A 86 2.25 -3.98 -1.71
CA ALA A 86 1.37 -4.63 -0.74
C ALA A 86 2.15 -5.53 0.24
N SER A 87 3.06 -6.37 -0.25
CA SER A 87 3.92 -7.21 0.60
C SER A 87 4.78 -6.38 1.55
N CYS A 88 5.42 -5.32 1.05
CA CYS A 88 6.20 -4.40 1.87
C CYS A 88 5.31 -3.69 2.90
N THR A 89 4.06 -3.36 2.58
CA THR A 89 3.10 -2.76 3.52
C THR A 89 2.82 -3.70 4.69
N VAL A 90 2.61 -5.00 4.40
CA VAL A 90 2.37 -6.04 5.42
C VAL A 90 3.55 -6.19 6.38
N VAL A 91 4.79 -6.06 5.89
CA VAL A 91 6.00 -6.19 6.70
C VAL A 91 6.37 -4.90 7.43
N TYR A 92 6.27 -3.76 6.76
CA TYR A 92 6.72 -2.47 7.27
C TYR A 92 5.91 -2.00 8.48
N TRP A 93 4.58 -2.13 8.42
CA TRP A 93 3.70 -1.58 9.46
C TRP A 93 3.88 -2.24 10.83
N PRO A 94 3.99 -3.58 10.95
CA PRO A 94 4.30 -4.22 12.23
C PRO A 94 5.62 -3.71 12.84
N VAL A 95 6.70 -3.68 12.05
CA VAL A 95 8.01 -3.17 12.51
C VAL A 95 7.89 -1.72 12.96
N ARG A 96 7.25 -0.88 12.15
CA ARG A 96 7.04 0.54 12.46
C ARG A 96 6.20 0.72 13.73
N THR A 97 5.15 -0.06 13.91
CA THR A 97 4.27 0.02 15.08
C THR A 97 5.00 -0.35 16.36
N VAL A 98 5.78 -1.43 16.36
CA VAL A 98 6.61 -1.83 17.52
C VAL A 98 7.59 -0.72 17.89
N LEU A 99 8.27 -0.11 16.91
CA LEU A 99 9.19 1.00 17.16
C LEU A 99 8.47 2.23 17.75
N LEU A 100 7.26 2.55 17.28
CA LEU A 100 6.48 3.68 17.80
C LEU A 100 6.05 3.45 19.26
N VAL A 101 5.63 2.22 19.60
CA VAL A 101 5.25 1.86 20.98
C VAL A 101 6.47 1.88 21.90
N GLY A 102 7.63 1.40 21.43
CA GLY A 102 8.86 1.32 22.23
C GLY A 102 9.55 2.66 22.49
N ASN A 103 9.27 3.70 21.68
CA ASN A 103 9.97 4.99 21.75
C ASN A 103 9.28 6.05 22.63
N GLY A 104 8.31 5.66 23.48
CA GLY A 104 7.73 6.57 24.47
C GLY A 104 6.85 7.70 23.89
N HIS A 105 6.29 7.52 22.69
CA HIS A 105 5.36 8.49 22.13
C HIS A 105 4.04 8.57 22.92
N ALA A 106 3.36 9.73 22.86
CA ALA A 106 2.06 9.92 23.48
C ALA A 106 1.03 8.88 23.00
N ALA A 107 0.16 8.41 23.91
CA ALA A 107 -0.80 7.33 23.65
C ALA A 107 -1.72 7.62 22.44
N GLY A 108 -2.19 8.87 22.29
CA GLY A 108 -3.03 9.26 21.14
C GLY A 108 -2.29 9.16 19.80
N PHE A 109 -0.99 9.50 19.78
CA PHE A 109 -0.17 9.36 18.58
C PHE A 109 0.03 7.89 18.21
N VAL A 110 0.30 7.04 19.21
CA VAL A 110 0.42 5.59 19.01
C VAL A 110 -0.91 5.01 18.49
N ALA A 111 -2.03 5.38 19.09
CA ALA A 111 -3.36 4.88 18.70
C ALA A 111 -3.68 5.18 17.23
N VAL A 112 -3.43 6.41 16.76
CA VAL A 112 -3.62 6.77 15.34
C VAL A 112 -2.77 5.88 14.43
N HIS A 113 -1.50 5.66 14.77
CA HIS A 113 -0.60 4.85 13.94
C HIS A 113 -0.98 3.36 13.94
N VAL A 114 -1.49 2.83 15.05
CA VAL A 114 -2.02 1.47 15.11
C VAL A 114 -3.22 1.32 14.19
N VAL A 115 -4.16 2.28 14.20
CA VAL A 115 -5.31 2.26 13.29
C VAL A 115 -4.86 2.33 11.83
N LEU A 116 -3.92 3.23 11.51
CA LEU A 116 -3.33 3.31 10.17
C LEU A 116 -2.66 2.00 9.76
N ALA A 117 -1.94 1.35 10.68
CA ALA A 117 -1.32 0.04 10.45
C ALA A 117 -2.36 -1.03 10.11
N VAL A 118 -3.41 -1.16 10.92
CA VAL A 118 -4.47 -2.15 10.73
C VAL A 118 -5.16 -1.98 9.38
N VAL A 119 -5.57 -0.75 9.03
CA VAL A 119 -6.22 -0.47 7.74
C VAL A 119 -5.28 -0.78 6.58
N SER A 120 -4.01 -0.38 6.68
CA SER A 120 -3.02 -0.58 5.61
C SER A 120 -2.73 -2.06 5.38
N VAL A 121 -2.50 -2.83 6.45
CA VAL A 121 -2.27 -4.27 6.38
C VAL A 121 -3.51 -4.98 5.87
N GLY A 122 -4.70 -4.59 6.32
CA GLY A 122 -5.96 -5.16 5.83
C GLY A 122 -6.16 -4.98 4.33
N LEU A 123 -5.97 -3.75 3.82
CA LEU A 123 -6.05 -3.46 2.39
C LEU A 123 -4.96 -4.18 1.59
N ALA A 124 -3.72 -4.20 2.08
CA ALA A 124 -2.61 -4.88 1.43
C ALA A 124 -2.84 -6.41 1.35
N THR A 125 -3.29 -7.04 2.44
CA THR A 125 -3.64 -8.45 2.46
C THR A 125 -4.79 -8.74 1.50
N ALA A 126 -5.82 -7.88 1.44
CA ALA A 126 -6.91 -8.02 0.47
C ALA A 126 -6.39 -7.97 -0.98
N VAL A 127 -5.44 -7.08 -1.30
CA VAL A 127 -4.76 -7.06 -2.60
C VAL A 127 -4.04 -8.38 -2.86
N LEU A 128 -3.20 -8.85 -1.93
CA LEU A 128 -2.41 -10.07 -2.11
C LEU A 128 -3.27 -11.33 -2.31
N LEU A 129 -4.45 -11.39 -1.68
CA LEU A 129 -5.38 -12.50 -1.81
C LEU A 129 -6.17 -12.47 -3.13
N ARG A 130 -6.49 -11.29 -3.66
CA ARG A 130 -7.46 -11.10 -4.77
C ARG A 130 -6.81 -10.72 -6.09
N PHE A 131 -5.58 -10.24 -6.07
CA PHE A 131 -4.87 -9.76 -7.25
C PHE A 131 -3.65 -10.64 -7.55
N ARG A 132 -3.66 -11.25 -8.73
CA ARG A 132 -2.52 -11.98 -9.30
C ARG A 132 -2.05 -11.26 -10.56
N PRO A 133 -0.77 -10.87 -10.67
CA PRO A 133 -0.21 -10.36 -11.92
C PRO A 133 -0.37 -11.42 -13.01
N ALA A 134 -0.62 -10.95 -14.23
CA ALA A 134 -0.53 -11.81 -15.40
C ALA A 134 0.88 -12.42 -15.46
N ARG A 135 0.95 -13.70 -15.86
CA ARG A 135 2.21 -14.42 -16.08
C ARG A 135 2.82 -13.98 -17.41
#